data_AF-A0A4U2Z3S7-F1
#
_entry.id   AF-A0A4U2Z3S7-F1
#
_cell.length_a   1.000
_cell.length_b   1.000
_cell.length_c   1.000
_cell.angle_alpha   90.00
_cell.angle_beta   90.00
_cell.angle_gamma   90.00
#
_symmetry.space_group_name_H-M   'P 1'
#
loop_
_entity.id
_entity.type
_entity.pdbx_description
1 polymer ?
#
loop_
_entity_poly.entity_id
_entity_poly.type
_entity_poly.pdbx_seq_one_letter_code
_entity_poly.pdbx_strand_id
1 'polypeptide(L)'
;MKKLLIIGSVIVVLFAAIIVLTNVSNKNKLASANNPYGDKNLKQETIDQLDDENYQNIMLPDELEKKIKAGEDVNAYFFSPICGHCQAFTPVLMPIADDLGINIAQLNAYEYEDLWNKYNFKETPTFIRFEDGKETARFVGALAEEDLRAFLDKEVLKK
;
A
#
# COMPACT_ATOMS: atom_id res chain seq x y z
N MET A 1 24.80 30.78 -31.78
CA MET A 1 23.57 30.17 -32.32
C MET A 1 23.68 28.65 -32.51
N LYS A 2 24.61 28.12 -33.33
CA LYS A 2 24.74 26.66 -33.55
C LYS A 2 24.97 25.82 -32.27
N LYS A 3 25.78 26.31 -31.32
CA LYS A 3 26.01 25.62 -30.03
C LYS A 3 24.75 25.46 -29.18
N LEU A 4 23.85 26.45 -29.21
CA LEU A 4 22.56 26.40 -28.48
C LEU A 4 21.58 25.40 -29.11
N LEU A 5 21.59 25.26 -30.44
CA LEU A 5 20.77 24.27 -31.14
C LEU A 5 21.24 22.84 -30.86
N ILE A 6 22.55 22.60 -30.77
CA ILE A 6 23.11 21.30 -30.41
C ILE A 6 22.73 20.93 -28.98
N ILE A 7 22.90 21.86 -28.02
CA ILE A 7 22.51 21.64 -26.62
C ILE A 7 21.01 21.35 -26.52
N GLY A 8 20.17 22.14 -27.19
CA GLY A 8 18.72 21.91 -27.23
C GLY A 8 18.35 20.54 -27.80
N SER A 9 18.98 20.14 -28.90
CA SER A 9 18.76 18.81 -29.50
C SER A 9 19.18 17.67 -28.57
N VAL A 10 20.33 17.80 -27.88
CA VAL A 10 20.80 16.78 -26.93
C VAL A 10 19.83 16.66 -25.75
N ILE A 11 19.34 17.79 -25.22
CA ILE A 11 18.35 17.81 -24.15
C ILE A 11 17.06 17.10 -24.58
N VAL A 12 16.54 17.40 -25.77
CA VAL A 12 15.32 16.75 -26.28
C VAL A 12 15.49 15.24 -26.44
N VAL A 13 16.63 14.80 -26.98
CA VAL A 13 16.93 13.36 -27.12
C VAL A 13 17.04 12.68 -25.75
N LEU A 14 17.67 13.34 -24.77
CA LEU A 14 17.78 12.83 -23.41
C LEU A 14 16.39 12.64 -22.77
N PHE A 15 15.53 13.65 -22.83
CA PHE A 15 14.16 13.55 -22.30
C PHE A 15 13.34 12.47 -23.01
N ALA A 16 13.43 12.37 -24.34
CA ALA A 16 12.75 11.33 -25.10
C ALA A 16 13.23 9.93 -24.68
N ALA A 17 14.54 9.74 -24.49
CA ALA A 17 15.09 8.49 -24.01
C ALA A 17 14.58 8.14 -22.60
N ILE A 18 14.54 9.10 -21.68
CA ILE A 18 13.99 8.90 -20.33
C ILE A 18 12.52 8.47 -20.40
N ILE A 19 11.68 9.15 -21.19
CA ILE A 19 10.26 8.80 -21.35
C ILE A 19 10.08 7.38 -21.88
N VAL A 20 10.87 6.99 -22.89
CA VAL A 20 10.82 5.63 -23.45
C VAL A 20 11.23 4.60 -22.40
N LEU A 21 12.32 4.87 -21.66
CA LEU A 21 12.81 3.97 -20.60
C LEU A 21 11.79 3.82 -19.46
N THR A 22 11.19 4.91 -18.99
CA THR A 22 10.14 4.89 -17.97
C THR A 22 8.93 4.08 -18.43
N ASN A 23 8.46 4.30 -19.67
CA ASN A 23 7.33 3.55 -20.22
C ASN A 23 7.64 2.05 -20.37
N VAL A 24 8.86 1.68 -20.75
CA VAL A 24 9.29 0.28 -20.82
C VAL A 24 9.35 -0.35 -19.42
N SER A 25 9.93 0.36 -18.45
CA SER A 25 9.99 -0.09 -17.05
C SER A 25 8.61 -0.33 -16.46
N ASN A 26 7.70 0.65 -16.59
CA ASN A 26 6.32 0.53 -16.09
C ASN A 26 5.57 -0.62 -16.76
N LYS A 27 5.69 -0.78 -18.08
CA LYS A 27 5.10 -1.93 -18.78
C LYS A 27 5.61 -3.26 -18.24
N ASN A 28 6.90 -3.36 -17.94
CA ASN A 28 7.47 -4.58 -17.38
C ASN A 28 6.93 -4.87 -15.97
N LYS A 29 6.85 -3.86 -15.09
CA LYS A 29 6.27 -4.01 -13.75
C LYS A 29 4.80 -4.42 -13.79
N LEU A 30 4.00 -3.76 -14.62
CA LEU A 30 2.58 -4.04 -14.80
C LEU A 30 2.29 -5.38 -15.51
N ALA A 31 3.22 -5.85 -16.35
CA ALA A 31 3.14 -7.14 -17.03
C ALA A 31 3.71 -8.30 -16.21
N SER A 32 4.37 -8.03 -15.08
CA SER A 32 4.85 -9.07 -14.18
C SER A 32 3.67 -9.85 -13.60
N ALA A 33 3.86 -11.16 -13.37
CA ALA A 33 2.84 -12.04 -12.80
C ALA A 33 2.46 -11.67 -11.35
N ASN A 34 3.14 -10.70 -10.74
CA ASN A 34 3.04 -10.35 -9.33
C ASN A 34 2.33 -9.02 -9.09
N ASN A 35 1.65 -8.42 -10.08
CA ASN A 35 0.79 -7.26 -9.82
C ASN A 35 -0.46 -7.70 -9.03
N PRO A 36 -0.57 -7.39 -7.73
CA PRO A 36 -1.68 -7.88 -6.90
C PRO A 36 -2.97 -7.11 -7.15
N TYR A 37 -2.91 -5.97 -7.86
CA TYR A 37 -4.07 -5.13 -8.13
C TYR A 37 -4.92 -5.63 -9.30
N GLY A 38 -4.36 -6.48 -10.18
CA GLY A 38 -5.03 -6.95 -11.40
C GLY A 38 -5.31 -5.87 -12.46
N ASP A 39 -5.02 -4.60 -12.18
CA ASP A 39 -5.19 -3.45 -13.07
C ASP A 39 -3.85 -3.04 -13.72
N LYS A 40 -3.91 -2.65 -14.99
CA LYS A 40 -2.77 -2.11 -15.76
C LYS A 40 -2.69 -0.59 -15.72
N ASN A 41 -3.70 0.09 -15.16
CA ASN A 41 -3.81 1.54 -15.12
C ASN A 41 -3.59 2.10 -13.70
N LEU A 42 -2.60 1.57 -13.00
CA LEU A 42 -2.25 2.03 -11.65
C LEU A 42 -1.64 3.43 -11.69
N LYS A 43 -1.84 4.19 -10.60
CA LYS A 43 -1.12 5.45 -10.39
C LYS A 43 0.39 5.18 -10.27
N GLN A 44 1.23 6.12 -10.71
CA GLN A 44 2.68 5.88 -10.83
C GLN A 44 3.32 5.51 -9.48
N GLU A 45 2.87 6.14 -8.40
CA GLU A 45 3.37 5.92 -7.05
C GLU A 45 3.02 4.51 -6.54
N THR A 46 1.89 3.96 -6.97
CA THR A 46 1.55 2.54 -6.76
C THR A 46 2.49 1.64 -7.57
N ILE A 47 2.77 1.97 -8.84
CA ILE A 47 3.69 1.22 -9.71
C ILE A 47 5.11 1.19 -9.13
N ASP A 48 5.58 2.31 -8.61
CA ASP A 48 6.92 2.44 -8.04
C ASP A 48 7.08 1.54 -6.80
N GLN A 49 6.00 1.32 -6.06
CA GLN A 49 5.96 0.49 -4.85
C GLN A 49 5.74 -1.01 -5.10
N LEU A 50 5.40 -1.45 -6.32
CA LEU A 50 5.11 -2.87 -6.60
C LEU A 50 6.22 -3.85 -6.18
N ASP A 51 7.47 -3.40 -6.18
CA ASP A 51 8.65 -4.22 -5.84
C ASP A 51 9.08 -4.07 -4.36
N ASP A 52 8.33 -3.35 -3.53
CA ASP A 52 8.65 -3.12 -2.11
C ASP A 52 8.25 -4.33 -1.26
N GLU A 53 9.24 -4.97 -0.63
CA GLU A 53 9.08 -6.17 0.21
C GLU A 53 8.13 -5.98 1.41
N ASN A 54 7.86 -4.74 1.83
CA ASN A 54 6.94 -4.46 2.92
C ASN A 54 5.47 -4.40 2.47
N TYR A 55 5.18 -4.48 1.17
CA TYR A 55 3.83 -4.34 0.59
C TYR A 55 3.41 -5.57 -0.21
N GLN A 56 3.59 -6.76 0.37
CA GLN A 56 3.41 -8.05 -0.31
C GLN A 56 2.03 -8.70 -0.06
N ASN A 57 1.26 -8.23 0.92
CA ASN A 57 -0.06 -8.78 1.26
C ASN A 57 -1.21 -7.84 0.87
N ILE A 58 -1.15 -7.35 -0.36
CA ILE A 58 -2.18 -6.45 -0.90
C ILE A 58 -3.51 -7.20 -1.03
N MET A 59 -4.57 -6.59 -0.52
CA MET A 59 -5.94 -7.07 -0.65
C MET A 59 -6.78 -6.04 -1.42
N LEU A 60 -7.69 -6.52 -2.27
CA LEU A 60 -8.62 -5.66 -2.98
C LEU A 60 -9.84 -5.30 -2.10
N PRO A 61 -10.44 -4.11 -2.27
CA PRO A 61 -11.63 -3.71 -1.50
C PRO A 61 -12.77 -4.74 -1.53
N ASP A 62 -13.07 -5.29 -2.71
CA ASP A 62 -14.12 -6.31 -2.88
C ASP A 62 -13.81 -7.62 -2.11
N GLU A 63 -12.54 -8.00 -2.03
CA GLU A 63 -12.11 -9.18 -1.28
C GLU A 63 -12.25 -8.96 0.23
N LEU A 64 -11.80 -7.80 0.72
CA LEU A 64 -11.97 -7.40 2.12
C LEU A 64 -13.44 -7.46 2.51
N GLU A 65 -14.32 -6.86 1.70
CA GLU A 65 -15.76 -6.89 1.96
C GLU A 65 -16.34 -8.29 1.97
N LYS A 66 -15.90 -9.16 1.06
CA LYS A 66 -16.37 -10.54 0.98
C LYS A 66 -16.00 -11.29 2.26
N LYS A 67 -14.78 -11.12 2.76
CA LYS A 67 -14.30 -11.72 4.02
C LYS A 67 -15.08 -11.21 5.24
N ILE A 68 -15.28 -9.89 5.34
CA ILE A 68 -16.09 -9.27 6.41
C ILE A 68 -17.52 -9.82 6.38
N LYS A 69 -18.17 -9.87 5.20
CA LYS A 69 -19.54 -10.40 5.06
C LYS A 69 -19.64 -11.90 5.38
N ALA A 70 -18.56 -12.65 5.17
CA ALA A 70 -18.47 -14.06 5.53
C ALA A 70 -18.22 -14.28 7.04
N GLY A 71 -17.97 -13.22 7.82
CA GLY A 71 -17.63 -13.30 9.24
C GLY A 71 -16.20 -13.76 9.50
N GLU A 72 -15.31 -13.70 8.51
CA GLU A 72 -13.90 -14.01 8.70
C GLU A 72 -13.20 -12.91 9.51
N ASP A 73 -12.26 -13.31 10.37
CA ASP A 73 -11.38 -12.37 11.07
C ASP A 73 -10.40 -11.73 10.08
N VAL A 74 -10.34 -10.40 10.07
CA VAL A 74 -9.45 -9.64 9.17
C VAL A 74 -8.75 -8.51 9.92
N ASN A 75 -7.44 -8.44 9.80
CA ASN A 75 -6.62 -7.30 10.23
C ASN A 75 -6.34 -6.44 9.00
N ALA A 76 -7.07 -5.34 8.83
CA ALA A 76 -6.97 -4.47 7.66
C ALA A 76 -6.07 -3.26 7.95
N TYR A 77 -5.02 -3.09 7.15
CA TYR A 77 -4.09 -1.97 7.21
C TYR A 77 -4.24 -1.09 5.96
N PHE A 78 -4.73 0.13 6.16
CA PHE A 78 -4.94 1.13 5.12
C PHE A 78 -3.72 2.05 5.01
N PHE A 79 -3.09 2.06 3.85
CA PHE A 79 -1.88 2.82 3.58
C PHE A 79 -2.01 3.66 2.31
N SER A 80 -1.02 4.51 2.07
CA SER A 80 -0.84 5.21 0.80
C SER A 80 0.65 5.30 0.45
N PRO A 81 1.06 5.04 -0.82
CA PRO A 81 2.46 5.15 -1.26
C PRO A 81 3.01 6.57 -1.16
N ILE A 82 2.14 7.60 -1.15
CA ILE A 82 2.54 9.01 -1.03
C ILE A 82 2.51 9.52 0.41
N CYS A 83 2.26 8.66 1.38
CA CYS A 83 2.21 9.02 2.79
C CYS A 83 3.54 8.72 3.49
N GLY A 84 4.29 9.76 3.88
CA GLY A 84 5.57 9.59 4.58
C GLY A 84 5.46 8.80 5.89
N HIS A 85 4.35 8.93 6.62
CA HIS A 85 4.10 8.12 7.83
C HIS A 85 3.89 6.63 7.49
N CYS A 86 3.21 6.31 6.38
CA CYS A 86 3.06 4.92 5.94
C CYS A 86 4.41 4.32 5.52
N GLN A 87 5.22 5.09 4.79
CA GLN A 87 6.55 4.67 4.36
C GLN A 87 7.48 4.36 5.56
N ALA A 88 7.37 5.12 6.65
CA ALA A 88 8.13 4.87 7.87
C ALA A 88 7.55 3.73 8.74
N PHE A 89 6.22 3.60 8.79
CA PHE A 89 5.55 2.68 9.71
C PHE A 89 5.44 1.25 9.17
N THR A 90 5.20 1.07 7.87
CA THR A 90 5.01 -0.27 7.28
C THR A 90 6.22 -1.19 7.50
N PRO A 91 7.48 -0.72 7.36
CA PRO A 91 8.67 -1.52 7.69
C PRO A 91 8.84 -1.88 9.16
N VAL A 92 8.06 -1.26 10.06
CA VAL A 92 8.00 -1.64 11.49
C VAL A 92 6.84 -2.62 11.71
N LEU A 93 5.66 -2.32 11.14
CA LEU A 93 4.45 -3.12 11.29
C LEU A 93 4.63 -4.54 10.74
N MET A 94 5.11 -4.68 9.50
CA MET A 94 5.08 -5.95 8.79
C MET A 94 6.01 -7.00 9.41
N PRO A 95 7.27 -6.69 9.78
CA PRO A 95 8.11 -7.67 10.47
C PRO A 95 7.56 -8.10 11.83
N ILE A 96 7.01 -7.16 12.62
CA ILE A 96 6.41 -7.48 13.92
C ILE A 96 5.19 -8.39 13.74
N ALA A 97 4.35 -8.11 12.74
CA ALA A 97 3.19 -8.94 12.45
C ALA A 97 3.60 -10.35 12.02
N ASP A 98 4.62 -10.48 11.15
CA ASP A 98 5.16 -11.76 10.71
C ASP A 98 5.75 -12.57 11.87
N ASP A 99 6.56 -11.95 12.73
CA ASP A 99 7.12 -12.54 13.95
C ASP A 99 6.03 -13.10 14.88
N LEU A 100 4.87 -12.44 14.92
CA LEU A 100 3.72 -12.83 15.74
C LEU A 100 2.75 -13.77 15.02
N GLY A 101 3.01 -14.12 13.75
CA GLY A 101 2.11 -14.93 12.92
C GLY A 101 0.77 -14.25 12.60
N ILE A 102 0.73 -12.92 12.62
CA ILE A 102 -0.45 -12.10 12.36
C ILE A 102 -0.53 -11.78 10.87
N ASN A 103 -1.54 -12.31 10.20
CA ASN A 103 -1.83 -11.93 8.82
C ASN A 103 -2.47 -10.54 8.78
N ILE A 104 -1.83 -9.59 8.07
CA ILE A 104 -2.34 -8.22 7.87
C ILE A 104 -2.65 -7.99 6.39
N ALA A 105 -3.92 -7.78 6.06
CA ALA A 105 -4.36 -7.38 4.73
C ALA A 105 -4.02 -5.90 4.48
N GLN A 106 -3.28 -5.61 3.42
CA GLN A 106 -2.83 -4.26 3.10
C GLN A 106 -3.73 -3.64 2.01
N LEU A 107 -4.35 -2.50 2.32
CA LEU A 107 -5.31 -1.81 1.45
C LEU A 107 -4.72 -0.47 1.01
N ASN A 108 -4.52 -0.32 -0.31
CA ASN A 108 -3.99 0.91 -0.88
C ASN A 108 -5.11 1.96 -1.04
N ALA A 109 -5.22 2.85 -0.06
CA ALA A 109 -6.22 3.93 -0.05
C ALA A 109 -5.91 5.06 -1.05
N TYR A 110 -4.73 5.06 -1.68
CA TYR A 110 -4.41 5.95 -2.79
C TYR A 110 -4.99 5.46 -4.11
N GLU A 111 -5.02 4.14 -4.32
CA GLU A 111 -5.64 3.55 -5.52
C GLU A 111 -7.16 3.50 -5.38
N TYR A 112 -7.67 3.18 -4.19
CA TYR A 112 -9.10 3.00 -3.91
C TYR A 112 -9.64 4.08 -2.97
N GLU A 113 -10.08 5.20 -3.56
CA GLU A 113 -10.53 6.39 -2.83
C GLU A 113 -11.86 6.18 -2.05
N ASP A 114 -12.65 5.18 -2.39
CA ASP A 114 -13.89 4.83 -1.72
C ASP A 114 -13.67 4.27 -0.30
N LEU A 115 -12.50 3.66 -0.05
CA LEU A 115 -12.11 3.10 1.24
C LEU A 115 -12.22 4.13 2.38
N TRP A 116 -11.85 5.39 2.13
CA TRP A 116 -11.86 6.48 3.11
C TRP A 116 -13.25 6.69 3.71
N ASN A 117 -14.26 6.82 2.84
CA ASN A 117 -15.64 7.06 3.24
C ASN A 117 -16.26 5.78 3.81
N LYS A 118 -15.95 4.63 3.20
CA LYS A 118 -16.53 3.34 3.57
C LYS A 118 -16.16 2.92 4.99
N TYR A 119 -14.88 3.06 5.35
CA TYR A 119 -14.35 2.67 6.66
C TYR A 119 -14.13 3.86 7.61
N ASN A 120 -14.57 5.05 7.21
CA ASN A 120 -14.60 6.27 8.00
C ASN A 120 -13.26 6.57 8.70
N PHE A 121 -12.17 6.59 7.93
CA PHE A 121 -10.87 7.07 8.37
C PHE A 121 -10.49 8.35 7.63
N LYS A 122 -9.69 9.19 8.28
CA LYS A 122 -9.33 10.54 7.79
C LYS A 122 -7.85 10.70 7.49
N GLU A 123 -7.05 9.73 7.86
CA GLU A 123 -5.61 9.72 7.62
C GLU A 123 -5.08 8.28 7.52
N THR A 124 -3.91 8.15 6.90
CA THR A 124 -3.14 6.91 6.84
C THR A 124 -1.79 7.12 7.55
N PRO A 125 -1.20 6.10 8.19
CA PRO A 125 -1.70 4.73 8.28
C PRO A 125 -2.93 4.60 9.18
N THR A 126 -3.86 3.72 8.83
CA THR A 126 -4.97 3.32 9.71
C THR A 126 -5.04 1.80 9.75
N PHE A 127 -5.30 1.23 10.92
CA PHE A 127 -5.53 -0.20 11.09
C PHE A 127 -6.91 -0.42 11.67
N ILE A 128 -7.63 -1.41 11.15
CA ILE A 128 -8.94 -1.83 11.62
C ILE A 128 -8.97 -3.36 11.73
N ARG A 129 -9.38 -3.87 12.88
CA ARG A 129 -9.68 -5.28 13.08
C ARG A 129 -11.16 -5.53 12.86
N PHE A 130 -11.47 -6.55 12.06
CA PHE A 130 -12.81 -7.08 11.88
C PHE A 130 -12.90 -8.50 12.45
N GLU A 131 -13.96 -8.78 13.20
CA GLU A 131 -14.32 -10.11 13.72
C GLU A 131 -15.84 -10.28 13.59
N ASP A 132 -16.29 -11.45 13.13
CA ASP A 132 -17.71 -11.73 12.88
C ASP A 132 -18.42 -10.62 12.06
N GLY A 133 -17.69 -10.05 11.10
CA GLY A 133 -18.17 -8.99 10.21
C GLY A 133 -18.32 -7.61 10.87
N LYS A 134 -17.77 -7.41 12.07
CA LYS A 134 -17.83 -6.14 12.82
C LYS A 134 -16.43 -5.61 13.09
N GLU A 135 -16.29 -4.30 13.07
CA GLU A 135 -15.09 -3.63 13.57
C GLU A 135 -15.01 -3.81 15.11
N THR A 136 -13.92 -4.39 15.60
CA THR A 136 -13.69 -4.63 17.04
C THR A 136 -12.57 -3.79 17.64
N ALA A 137 -11.57 -3.42 16.83
CA ALA A 137 -10.48 -2.56 17.26
C ALA A 137 -9.97 -1.68 16.11
N ARG A 138 -9.39 -0.52 16.45
CA ARG A 138 -8.74 0.37 15.49
C ARG A 138 -7.60 1.15 16.11
N PHE A 139 -6.61 1.50 15.29
CA PHE A 139 -5.72 2.62 15.58
C PHE A 139 -5.54 3.48 14.33
N VAL A 140 -5.22 4.75 14.55
CA VAL A 140 -5.03 5.74 13.50
C VAL A 140 -3.67 6.41 13.72
N GLY A 141 -2.91 6.57 12.65
CA GLY A 141 -1.54 7.05 12.69
C GLY A 141 -0.51 5.94 12.95
N ALA A 142 0.75 6.32 12.86
CA ALA A 142 1.86 5.42 13.14
C ALA A 142 2.04 5.28 14.66
N LEU A 143 2.07 4.05 15.16
CA LEU A 143 2.35 3.74 16.55
C LEU A 143 3.86 3.55 16.76
N ALA A 144 4.34 3.88 17.96
CA ALA A 144 5.65 3.43 18.40
C ALA A 144 5.65 1.88 18.55
N GLU A 145 6.81 1.24 18.43
CA GLU A 145 6.90 -0.22 18.47
C GLU A 145 6.28 -0.83 19.74
N GLU A 146 6.50 -0.21 20.91
CA GLU A 146 5.93 -0.67 22.17
C GLU A 146 4.40 -0.64 22.16
N ASP A 147 3.81 0.48 21.72
CA ASP A 147 2.36 0.65 21.61
C ASP A 147 1.75 -0.29 20.55
N LEU A 148 2.47 -0.50 19.43
CA LEU A 148 2.05 -1.43 18.39
C LEU A 148 2.00 -2.86 18.92
N ARG A 149 3.06 -3.33 19.60
CA ARG A 149 3.09 -4.67 20.19
C ARG A 149 2.00 -4.83 21.24
N ALA A 150 1.79 -3.83 22.09
CA ALA A 150 0.72 -3.85 23.09
C ALA A 150 -0.67 -3.93 22.43
N PHE A 151 -0.90 -3.19 21.35
CA PHE A 151 -2.15 -3.24 20.58
C PHE A 151 -2.36 -4.63 19.96
N LEU A 152 -1.37 -5.17 19.26
CA LEU A 152 -1.48 -6.49 18.63
C LEU A 152 -1.67 -7.61 19.66
N ASP A 153 -0.94 -7.58 20.78
CA ASP A 153 -1.12 -8.56 21.86
C ASP A 153 -2.55 -8.52 22.43
N LYS A 154 -3.06 -7.32 22.73
CA LYS A 154 -4.35 -7.14 23.37
C LYS A 154 -5.53 -7.38 22.43
N GLU A 155 -5.49 -6.80 21.24
CA GLU A 155 -6.63 -6.75 20.33
C GLU A 155 -6.58 -7.85 19.27
N VAL A 156 -5.41 -8.45 18.99
CA VAL A 156 -5.25 -9.46 17.93
C VAL A 156 -5.01 -10.86 18.46
N LEU A 157 -4.10 -11.03 19.44
CA LEU A 157 -3.66 -12.34 19.92
C LEU A 157 -4.48 -12.90 21.08
N LYS A 158 -4.89 -12.05 22.04
CA LYS A 158 -5.64 -12.46 23.23
C LYS A 158 -7.14 -12.54 22.92
N LYS A 159 -7.57 -13.71 22.43
CA LYS A 159 -8.98 -14.13 22.37
C LYS A 159 -9.47 -14.61 23.73
#